data_AF-A0A928E6F7-F1
#
_entry.id   AF-A0A928E6F7-F1
#
_cell.length_a   1.000
_cell.length_b   1.000
_cell.length_c   1.000
_cell.angle_alpha   90.00
_cell.angle_beta   90.00
_cell.angle_gamma   90.00
#
_symmetry.space_group_name_H-M   'P 1'
#
loop_
_entity.id
_entity.type
_entity.pdbx_description
1 polymer ?
#
loop_
_entity_poly.entity_id
_entity_poly.type
_entity_poly.pdbx_seq_one_letter_code
_entity_poly.pdbx_strand_id
1 'polypeptide(L)'
;MNQESGRSMIEMLGVLAIMGVITVGAIGMISTAMRTQKLTSVNDQVVQMVTMVRNIHGEYDDFSNMNGTTIFGAIGMSNKNPYGGNYTLSVDPSNPRQFIVGIDGLGQSECESLVAKAWSDSVGYQLSGGKQGGATGSCDGTNGTNSVQIVYGE
;
A
#
# COMPACT_ATOMS: atom_id res chain seq x y z
N MET A 1 53.62 -33.77 16.31
CA MET A 1 52.21 -33.78 16.77
C MET A 1 51.73 -32.33 16.74
N ASN A 2 50.98 -31.91 15.71
CA ASN A 2 50.37 -30.57 15.62
C ASN A 2 49.47 -30.47 14.36
N GLN A 3 48.41 -31.28 14.29
CA GLN A 3 47.40 -31.18 13.21
C GLN A 3 45.97 -30.97 13.75
N GLU A 4 45.78 -30.91 15.07
CA GLU A 4 44.45 -30.75 15.68
C GLU A 4 44.06 -29.27 15.88
N SER A 5 45.01 -28.36 16.11
CA SER A 5 44.71 -26.93 16.31
C SER A 5 44.16 -26.20 15.08
N GLY A 6 44.38 -26.73 13.87
CA GLY A 6 43.87 -26.13 12.62
C GLY A 6 42.47 -26.63 12.21
N ARG A 7 42.10 -27.86 12.61
CA ARG A 7 40.81 -28.47 12.24
C ARG A 7 39.64 -27.93 13.06
N SER A 8 39.88 -27.54 14.31
CA SER A 8 38.84 -26.93 15.15
C SER A 8 38.53 -25.48 14.77
N MET A 9 39.51 -24.72 14.25
CA MET A 9 39.26 -23.37 13.73
C MET A 9 38.40 -23.40 12.47
N ILE A 10 38.65 -24.35 11.55
CA ILE A 10 37.88 -24.40 10.31
C ILE A 10 36.42 -24.84 10.51
N GLU A 11 36.16 -25.70 11.51
CA GLU A 11 34.79 -26.01 11.94
C GLU A 11 34.04 -24.77 12.44
N MET A 12 34.70 -23.94 13.24
CA MET A 12 34.09 -22.72 13.76
C MET A 12 33.96 -21.63 12.68
N LEU A 13 34.92 -21.53 11.75
CA LEU A 13 34.82 -20.66 10.57
C LEU A 13 33.68 -21.09 9.63
N GLY A 14 33.42 -22.39 9.48
CA GLY A 14 32.31 -22.90 8.69
C GLY A 14 30.95 -22.46 9.25
N VAL A 15 30.77 -22.57 10.57
CA VAL A 15 29.54 -22.10 11.25
C VAL A 15 29.41 -20.58 11.17
N LEU A 16 30.50 -19.82 11.33
CA LEU A 16 30.49 -18.36 11.23
C LEU A 16 30.18 -17.89 9.81
N ALA A 17 30.69 -18.57 8.79
CA ALA A 17 30.38 -18.27 7.39
C ALA A 17 28.89 -18.48 7.09
N ILE A 18 28.31 -19.58 7.59
CA ILE A 18 26.87 -19.85 7.43
C ILE A 18 26.04 -18.79 8.18
N MET A 19 26.41 -18.47 9.42
CA MET A 19 25.73 -17.42 10.21
C MET A 19 25.80 -16.05 9.52
N GLY A 20 26.93 -15.71 8.89
CA GLY A 20 27.10 -14.48 8.13
C GLY A 20 26.17 -14.40 6.91
N VAL A 21 26.00 -15.50 6.17
CA VAL A 21 25.09 -15.53 5.01
C VAL A 21 23.62 -15.51 5.44
N ILE A 22 23.25 -16.25 6.49
CA ILE A 22 21.88 -16.28 7.01
C ILE A 22 21.47 -14.90 7.52
N THR A 23 22.34 -14.21 8.25
CA THR A 23 22.01 -12.87 8.78
C THR A 23 21.75 -11.86 7.67
N VAL A 24 22.60 -11.80 6.63
CA VAL A 24 22.39 -10.87 5.51
C VAL A 24 21.14 -11.26 4.70
N GLY A 25 20.92 -12.56 4.44
CA GLY A 25 19.74 -13.05 3.73
C GLY A 25 18.42 -12.80 4.49
N ALA A 26 18.42 -13.01 5.80
CA ALA A 26 17.24 -12.80 6.64
C ALA A 26 16.85 -11.32 6.72
N ILE A 27 17.81 -10.40 6.85
CA ILE A 27 17.54 -8.96 6.96
C ILE A 27 16.87 -8.43 5.68
N GLY A 28 17.33 -8.84 4.50
CA GLY A 28 16.72 -8.46 3.22
C GLY A 28 15.33 -9.06 3.01
N MET A 29 15.09 -10.27 3.53
CA MET A 29 13.77 -10.91 3.46
C MET A 29 12.75 -10.21 4.35
N ILE A 30 13.16 -9.82 5.58
CA ILE A 30 12.27 -9.15 6.54
C ILE A 30 11.77 -7.80 5.99
N SER A 31 12.65 -6.99 5.39
CA SER A 31 12.26 -5.68 4.84
C SER A 31 11.25 -5.81 3.69
N THR A 32 11.42 -6.83 2.84
CA THR A 32 10.48 -7.14 1.75
C THR A 32 9.14 -7.66 2.29
N ALA A 33 9.18 -8.52 3.32
CA ALA A 33 7.97 -9.01 3.97
C ALA A 33 7.18 -7.88 4.64
N MET A 34 7.86 -6.93 5.30
CA MET A 34 7.24 -5.75 5.89
C MET A 34 6.56 -4.87 4.83
N ARG A 35 7.22 -4.64 3.69
CA ARG A 35 6.62 -3.89 2.57
C ARG A 35 5.36 -4.58 2.05
N THR A 36 5.41 -5.90 1.88
CA THR A 36 4.27 -6.69 1.40
C THR A 36 3.12 -6.67 2.42
N GLN A 37 3.42 -6.81 3.71
CA GLN A 37 2.44 -6.72 4.78
C GLN A 37 1.73 -5.35 4.80
N LYS A 38 2.47 -4.25 4.65
CA LYS A 38 1.87 -2.92 4.56
C LYS A 38 0.97 -2.77 3.33
N LEU A 39 1.41 -3.28 2.17
CA LEU A 39 0.59 -3.28 0.94
C LEU A 39 -0.71 -4.07 1.12
N THR A 40 -0.64 -5.26 1.72
CA THR A 40 -1.84 -6.07 2.05
C THR A 40 -2.74 -5.33 3.02
N SER A 41 -2.18 -4.75 4.09
CA SER A 41 -2.97 -3.98 5.06
C SER A 41 -3.67 -2.77 4.44
N VAL A 42 -3.01 -2.07 3.51
CA VAL A 42 -3.66 -0.99 2.74
C VAL A 42 -4.78 -1.55 1.88
N ASN A 43 -4.56 -2.69 1.21
CA ASN A 43 -5.58 -3.29 0.38
C ASN A 43 -6.83 -3.67 1.18
N ASP A 44 -6.66 -4.33 2.34
CA ASP A 44 -7.77 -4.70 3.21
C ASP A 44 -8.53 -3.47 3.70
N GLN A 45 -7.81 -2.41 4.12
CA GLN A 45 -8.41 -1.16 4.58
C GLN A 45 -9.19 -0.45 3.47
N VAL A 46 -8.66 -0.38 2.25
CA VAL A 46 -9.34 0.24 1.11
C VAL A 46 -10.60 -0.55 0.74
N VAL A 47 -10.53 -1.89 0.68
CA VAL A 47 -11.70 -2.73 0.38
C VAL A 47 -12.78 -2.58 1.44
N GLN A 48 -12.39 -2.59 2.72
CA GLN A 48 -13.31 -2.39 3.83
C GLN A 48 -13.99 -1.01 3.74
N MET A 49 -13.20 0.04 3.48
CA MET A 49 -13.68 1.41 3.33
C MET A 49 -14.68 1.54 2.17
N VAL A 50 -14.35 1.04 0.99
CA VAL A 50 -15.23 1.04 -0.19
C VAL A 50 -16.55 0.32 0.11
N THR A 51 -16.48 -0.83 0.77
CA THR A 51 -17.68 -1.61 1.14
C THR A 51 -18.57 -0.84 2.12
N MET A 52 -17.98 -0.21 3.14
CA MET A 52 -18.74 0.55 4.15
C MET A 52 -19.31 1.86 3.58
N VAL A 53 -18.59 2.54 2.70
CA VAL A 53 -19.07 3.74 1.99
C VAL A 53 -20.32 3.39 1.16
N ARG A 54 -20.28 2.30 0.40
CA ARG A 54 -21.42 1.81 -0.38
C ARG A 54 -22.60 1.39 0.50
N ASN A 55 -22.32 0.83 1.68
CA ASN A 55 -23.38 0.48 2.62
C ASN A 55 -24.13 1.73 3.14
N ILE A 56 -23.40 2.81 3.45
CA ILE A 56 -23.97 4.04 4.02
C ILE A 56 -24.74 4.87 2.99
N HIS A 57 -24.23 4.99 1.76
CA HIS A 57 -24.85 5.82 0.72
C HIS A 57 -25.87 5.06 -0.14
N GLY A 58 -26.06 3.76 0.09
CA GLY A 58 -26.69 2.90 -0.89
C GLY A 58 -25.75 2.70 -2.08
N GLU A 59 -25.87 1.58 -2.77
CA GLU A 59 -24.88 1.16 -3.77
C GLU A 59 -24.74 2.16 -4.96
N TYR A 60 -25.66 3.13 -5.12
CA TYR A 60 -25.74 4.02 -6.28
C TYR A 60 -26.32 5.43 -6.04
N ASP A 61 -26.59 5.83 -4.79
CA ASP A 61 -27.21 7.13 -4.51
C ASP A 61 -26.14 8.22 -4.32
N ASP A 62 -26.43 9.39 -4.88
CA ASP A 62 -25.55 10.57 -5.03
C ASP A 62 -24.55 10.80 -3.87
N PHE A 63 -23.23 10.73 -4.14
CA PHE A 63 -22.18 10.96 -3.15
C PHE A 63 -21.91 12.44 -2.86
N SER A 64 -22.62 13.41 -3.47
CA SER A 64 -22.29 14.85 -3.42
C SER A 64 -22.13 15.45 -2.01
N ASN A 65 -22.73 14.85 -0.99
CA ASN A 65 -22.66 15.29 0.41
C ASN A 65 -21.60 14.53 1.23
N MET A 66 -20.78 13.71 0.58
CA MET A 66 -19.77 12.89 1.23
C MET A 66 -18.59 13.74 1.70
N ASN A 67 -18.50 13.98 3.01
CA ASN A 67 -17.30 14.52 3.63
C ASN A 67 -16.47 13.36 4.20
N GLY A 68 -15.26 13.15 3.66
CA GLY A 68 -14.39 12.05 4.08
C GLY A 68 -14.20 11.98 5.60
N THR A 69 -14.09 13.12 6.28
CA THR A 69 -13.90 13.15 7.75
C THR A 69 -15.10 12.60 8.53
N THR A 70 -16.32 12.89 8.06
CA THR A 70 -17.56 12.40 8.67
C THR A 70 -17.76 10.91 8.39
N ILE A 71 -17.42 10.46 7.18
CA ILE A 71 -17.50 9.05 6.77
C ILE A 71 -16.55 8.21 7.61
N PHE A 72 -15.29 8.64 7.79
CA PHE A 72 -14.32 7.92 8.64
C PHE A 72 -14.83 7.72 10.07
N GLY A 73 -15.47 8.75 10.63
CA GLY A 73 -16.14 8.66 11.94
C GLY A 73 -17.33 7.69 11.94
N ALA A 74 -18.14 7.69 10.87
CA ALA A 74 -19.30 6.81 10.75
C ALA A 74 -18.93 5.33 10.56
N ILE A 75 -17.86 5.04 9.81
CA ILE A 75 -17.37 3.67 9.55
C ILE A 75 -16.42 3.18 10.66
N GLY A 76 -16.08 4.02 11.63
CA GLY A 76 -15.18 3.67 12.73
C GLY A 76 -13.73 3.41 12.31
N MET A 77 -13.28 3.98 11.19
CA MET A 77 -11.90 3.81 10.69
C MET A 77 -11.07 5.08 10.90
N SER A 78 -9.78 4.90 11.21
CA SER A 78 -8.83 6.01 11.20
C SER A 78 -8.51 6.41 9.76
N ASN A 79 -8.35 7.71 9.52
CA ASN A 79 -7.87 8.24 8.24
C ASN A 79 -6.34 8.12 8.09
N LYS A 80 -5.67 7.31 8.91
CA LYS A 80 -4.21 7.09 8.86
C LYS A 80 -3.88 5.80 8.14
N ASN A 81 -2.92 5.87 7.22
CA ASN A 81 -2.46 4.71 6.50
C ASN A 81 -1.20 4.08 7.15
N PRO A 82 -0.86 2.81 6.86
CA PRO A 82 0.33 2.11 7.38
C PRO A 82 1.68 2.70 6.96
N TYR A 83 1.68 3.65 6.03
CA TYR A 83 2.87 4.38 5.57
C TYR A 83 3.11 5.68 6.35
N GLY A 84 2.18 6.07 7.24
CA GLY A 84 2.27 7.27 8.07
C GLY A 84 1.57 8.49 7.45
N GLY A 85 1.05 8.37 6.23
CA GLY A 85 0.21 9.35 5.59
C GLY A 85 -1.27 9.18 5.93
N ASN A 86 -2.12 9.72 5.07
CA ASN A 86 -3.56 9.77 5.29
C ASN A 86 -4.33 9.09 4.15
N TYR A 87 -5.52 8.60 4.49
CA TYR A 87 -6.58 8.29 3.53
C TYR A 87 -7.47 9.51 3.36
N THR A 88 -7.81 9.81 2.11
CA THR A 88 -8.73 10.89 1.76
C THR A 88 -9.90 10.31 0.98
N LEU A 89 -11.10 10.81 1.26
CA LEU A 89 -12.32 10.42 0.58
C LEU A 89 -12.95 11.68 -0.01
N SER A 90 -13.21 11.64 -1.30
CA SER A 90 -13.83 12.75 -2.04
C SER A 90 -14.77 12.21 -3.11
N VAL A 91 -15.63 13.07 -3.63
CA VAL A 91 -16.56 12.76 -4.72
C VAL A 91 -15.90 13.17 -6.02
N ASP A 92 -16.13 12.43 -7.10
CA ASP A 92 -15.69 12.89 -8.41
C ASP A 92 -16.50 14.14 -8.81
N PRO A 93 -15.85 15.28 -9.11
CA PRO A 93 -16.56 16.51 -9.48
C PRO A 93 -17.33 16.40 -10.81
N SER A 94 -17.01 15.40 -11.63
CA SER A 94 -17.61 15.16 -12.95
C SER A 94 -18.77 14.16 -12.88
N ASN A 95 -18.74 13.24 -11.92
CA ASN A 95 -19.80 12.26 -11.71
C ASN A 95 -20.08 12.08 -10.21
N PRO A 96 -21.19 12.61 -9.68
CA PRO A 96 -21.53 12.47 -8.26
C PRO A 96 -21.83 11.03 -7.83
N ARG A 97 -21.97 10.09 -8.77
CA ARG A 97 -22.09 8.65 -8.51
C ARG A 97 -20.74 7.94 -8.38
N GLN A 98 -19.65 8.68 -8.50
CA GLN A 98 -18.30 8.18 -8.32
C GLN A 98 -17.64 8.87 -7.13
N PHE A 99 -16.88 8.09 -6.37
CA PHE A 99 -16.09 8.58 -5.27
C PHE A 99 -14.64 8.12 -5.42
N ILE A 100 -13.74 8.93 -4.87
CA ILE A 100 -12.31 8.82 -5.01
C ILE A 100 -11.72 8.53 -3.63
N VAL A 101 -10.97 7.44 -3.54
CA VAL A 101 -10.14 7.07 -2.40
C VAL A 101 -8.71 7.48 -2.70
N GLY A 102 -8.20 8.46 -1.95
CA GLY A 102 -6.82 8.91 -2.00
C GLY A 102 -5.98 8.29 -0.89
N ILE A 103 -4.72 8.00 -1.20
CA ILE A 103 -3.70 7.48 -0.29
C ILE A 103 -2.48 8.39 -0.40
N ASP A 104 -2.17 9.13 0.65
CA ASP A 104 -1.07 10.12 0.68
C ASP A 104 0.12 9.62 1.51
N GLY A 105 1.25 10.32 1.44
CA GLY A 105 2.41 10.01 2.30
C GLY A 105 3.19 8.78 1.87
N LEU A 106 3.15 8.44 0.58
CA LEU A 106 3.78 7.23 0.05
C LEU A 106 5.25 7.47 -0.32
N GLY A 107 6.08 6.44 -0.16
CA GLY A 107 7.39 6.38 -0.82
C GLY A 107 7.23 6.20 -2.33
N GLN A 108 8.24 6.59 -3.12
CA GLN A 108 8.21 6.47 -4.58
C GLN A 108 7.93 5.02 -5.02
N SER A 109 8.67 4.06 -4.45
CA SER A 109 8.55 2.65 -4.83
C SER A 109 7.18 2.04 -4.47
N GLU A 110 6.61 2.48 -3.36
CA GLU A 110 5.30 2.06 -2.86
C GLU A 110 4.18 2.66 -3.68
N CYS A 111 4.30 3.93 -4.07
CA CYS A 111 3.39 4.59 -4.99
C CYS A 111 3.32 3.83 -6.32
N GLU A 112 4.47 3.55 -6.95
CA GLU A 112 4.52 2.79 -8.22
C GLU A 112 3.87 1.41 -8.09
N SER A 113 4.03 0.75 -6.93
CA SER A 113 3.43 -0.57 -6.67
C SER A 113 1.91 -0.50 -6.52
N LEU A 114 1.40 0.53 -5.85
CA LEU A 114 -0.04 0.74 -5.63
C LEU A 114 -0.75 1.20 -6.91
N VAL A 115 -0.09 2.02 -7.73
CA VAL A 115 -0.60 2.45 -9.03
C VAL A 115 -0.67 1.28 -10.02
N ALA A 116 0.37 0.45 -10.07
CA ALA A 116 0.40 -0.72 -10.95
C ALA A 116 -0.55 -1.85 -10.52
N LYS A 117 -1.15 -1.75 -9.33
CA LYS A 117 -2.06 -2.77 -8.79
C LYS A 117 -3.45 -2.63 -9.42
N ALA A 118 -4.06 -3.77 -9.78
CA ALA A 118 -5.48 -3.82 -10.09
C ALA A 118 -6.30 -3.64 -8.80
N TRP A 119 -7.16 -2.63 -8.78
CA TRP A 119 -8.11 -2.39 -7.70
C TRP A 119 -9.45 -2.98 -8.10
N SER A 120 -9.96 -3.91 -7.28
CA SER A 120 -11.24 -4.56 -7.52
C SER A 120 -12.32 -3.51 -7.65
N ASP A 121 -13.09 -3.55 -8.74
CA ASP A 121 -14.28 -2.71 -8.94
C ASP A 121 -14.01 -1.19 -8.98
N SER A 122 -12.77 -0.81 -9.32
CA SER A 122 -12.42 0.56 -9.65
C SER A 122 -12.89 0.92 -11.05
N VAL A 123 -13.42 2.13 -11.21
CA VAL A 123 -13.81 2.70 -12.51
C VAL A 123 -12.80 3.75 -12.92
N GLY A 124 -12.32 3.67 -14.15
CA GLY A 124 -11.23 4.53 -14.62
C GLY A 124 -9.99 3.73 -14.96
N TYR A 125 -9.91 3.34 -16.23
CA TYR A 125 -8.66 2.94 -16.86
C TYR A 125 -7.82 4.20 -17.06
N GLN A 126 -6.74 4.38 -16.31
CA GLN A 126 -5.73 5.37 -16.68
C GLN A 126 -4.33 4.77 -16.68
N LEU A 127 -3.62 5.03 -17.78
CA LEU A 127 -2.23 4.66 -17.97
C LEU A 127 -1.37 5.50 -17.01
N SER A 128 -0.68 4.83 -16.09
CA SER A 128 0.49 5.40 -15.44
C SER A 128 1.70 4.51 -15.73
N GLY A 129 2.71 5.08 -16.39
CA GLY A 129 3.97 4.38 -16.70
C GLY A 129 3.87 3.18 -17.65
N GLY A 130 2.84 3.09 -18.51
CA GLY A 130 2.70 1.99 -19.48
C GLY A 130 2.16 0.67 -18.90
N LYS A 131 1.69 0.66 -17.65
CA LYS A 131 0.98 -0.47 -17.05
C LYS A 131 -0.48 -0.08 -16.79
N GLN A 132 -1.41 -0.97 -17.15
CA GLN A 132 -2.85 -0.80 -16.95
C GLN A 132 -3.15 -0.93 -15.45
N GLY A 133 -3.61 0.14 -14.80
CA GLY A 133 -3.97 0.15 -13.39
C GLY A 133 -5.30 0.88 -13.18
N GLY A 134 -6.12 0.40 -12.24
CA GLY A 134 -7.38 1.04 -11.84
C GLY A 134 -7.18 2.23 -10.89
N ALA A 135 -5.99 2.83 -10.90
CA ALA A 135 -5.60 3.91 -10.03
C ALA A 135 -4.70 4.90 -10.77
N THR A 136 -4.84 6.17 -10.46
CA THR A 136 -3.92 7.22 -10.89
C THR A 136 -2.99 7.58 -9.73
N GLY A 137 -1.76 8.01 -10.01
CA GLY A 137 -0.86 8.39 -8.93
C GLY A 137 0.27 9.28 -9.42
N SER A 138 0.68 10.18 -8.54
CA SER A 138 1.85 11.04 -8.72
C SER A 138 2.98 10.46 -7.88
N CYS A 139 3.88 9.69 -8.52
CA CYS A 139 4.95 8.95 -7.84
C CYS A 139 6.33 9.61 -7.97
N ASP A 140 6.41 10.78 -8.61
CA ASP A 140 7.67 11.52 -8.83
C ASP A 140 8.01 12.49 -7.68
N GLY A 141 7.17 12.53 -6.65
CA GLY A 141 7.31 13.39 -5.48
C GLY A 141 8.46 12.97 -4.56
N THR A 142 9.37 13.91 -4.27
CA THR A 142 10.40 13.73 -3.25
C THR A 142 9.79 14.01 -1.86
N ASN A 143 10.14 13.20 -0.84
CA ASN A 143 9.71 13.35 0.57
C ASN A 143 8.22 13.16 0.88
N GLY A 144 7.61 12.05 0.45
CA GLY A 144 6.26 11.67 0.93
C GLY A 144 5.12 12.51 0.36
N THR A 145 5.38 13.27 -0.70
CA THR A 145 4.36 13.96 -1.51
C THR A 145 3.68 13.04 -2.51
N ASN A 146 4.07 11.77 -2.56
CA ASN A 146 3.46 10.80 -3.46
C ASN A 146 2.08 10.41 -2.96
N SER A 147 1.15 10.39 -3.89
CA SER A 147 -0.23 10.00 -3.64
C SER A 147 -0.78 9.14 -4.76
N VAL A 148 -1.73 8.30 -4.37
CA VAL A 148 -2.47 7.42 -5.28
C VAL A 148 -3.95 7.67 -5.08
N GLN A 149 -4.69 7.82 -6.17
CA GLN A 149 -6.13 8.00 -6.18
C GLN A 149 -6.77 6.86 -6.95
N ILE A 150 -7.82 6.30 -6.37
CA ILE A 150 -8.57 5.17 -6.90
C ILE A 150 -10.03 5.62 -6.98
N VAL A 151 -10.64 5.49 -8.15
CA VAL A 151 -12.02 5.93 -8.37
C VAL A 151 -12.94 4.70 -8.37
N TYR A 152 -14.08 4.83 -7.69
CA TYR A 152 -15.07 3.77 -7.49
C TYR A 152 -16.48 4.32 -7.76
N GLY A 153 -17.38 3.48 -8.26
CA GLY A 153 -18.78 3.87 -8.57
C GLY A 153 -19.11 3.64 -10.05
N GLU A 154 -20.25 4.13 -10.52
CA GLU A 154 -20.69 4.01 -11.92
C GLU A 154 -21.07 5.37 -12.52
#